data_AF-A0A399NXJ1-F1
#
_entry.id   AF-A0A399NXJ1-F1
#
_cell.length_a   1.000
_cell.length_b   1.000
_cell.length_c   1.000
_cell.angle_alpha   90.00
_cell.angle_beta   90.00
_cell.angle_gamma   90.00
#
_symmetry.space_group_name_H-M   'P 1'
#
loop_
_entity.id
_entity.type
_entity.pdbx_description
1 polymer ?
#
loop_
_entity_poly.entity_id
_entity_poly.type
_entity_poly.pdbx_seq_one_letter_code
_entity_poly.pdbx_strand_id
1 'polypeptide(L)'
;MTRDPIDELLDSSAPPTRPAAKHDLDAMIAEARQSAPRAARSRVLVAAGLAAAFTFGGVGIAAATDGLSWAPWAQDPIGAVQFTMGNGFQCELRFSEYTKGRDASFQREVNGILEHWYRSTDVLPIVQAIVPTRLAGLDPEDLEIGIGEAGEVLPPGEAERREWSRQWLAWDLAVGDAESHELAAHGIQPDDERFAGSERSGQIQCRDENGEPYALGPAS
;
A
#
# COMPACT_ATOMS: atom_id res chain seq x y z
N MET A 1 -16.83 -40.33 0.48
CA MET A 1 -16.77 -39.11 -0.35
C MET A 1 -16.45 -39.55 -1.76
N THR A 2 -17.43 -39.44 -2.65
CA THR A 2 -17.32 -39.80 -4.07
C THR A 2 -16.59 -38.64 -4.75
N ARG A 3 -15.48 -38.90 -5.47
CA ARG A 3 -14.77 -37.85 -6.22
C ARG A 3 -15.67 -37.31 -7.32
N ASP A 4 -15.69 -36.00 -7.50
CA ASP A 4 -16.46 -35.32 -8.54
C ASP A 4 -15.79 -35.55 -9.91
N PRO A 5 -16.54 -35.88 -10.97
CA PRO A 5 -15.99 -35.99 -12.33
C PRO A 5 -15.23 -34.74 -12.82
N ILE A 6 -15.48 -33.55 -12.25
CA ILE A 6 -14.72 -32.34 -12.58
C ILE A 6 -13.28 -32.41 -12.04
N ASP A 7 -13.06 -32.95 -10.84
CA ASP A 7 -11.71 -33.09 -10.27
C ASP A 7 -10.85 -34.03 -11.11
N GLU A 8 -11.46 -35.09 -11.67
CA GLU A 8 -10.78 -36.07 -12.51
C GLU A 8 -10.35 -35.49 -13.87
N LEU A 9 -11.16 -34.58 -14.42
CA LEU A 9 -10.80 -33.82 -15.63
C LEU A 9 -9.66 -32.83 -15.38
N LEU A 10 -9.64 -32.17 -14.23
CA LEU A 10 -8.58 -31.22 -13.85
C LEU A 10 -7.24 -31.92 -13.64
N ASP A 11 -7.24 -33.04 -12.92
CA ASP A 11 -6.02 -33.84 -12.70
C ASP A 11 -5.45 -34.40 -14.02
N SER A 12 -6.31 -34.75 -14.98
CA SER A 12 -5.89 -35.24 -16.29
C SER A 12 -5.40 -34.14 -17.25
N SER A 13 -5.72 -32.87 -16.97
CA SER A 13 -5.39 -31.73 -17.83
C SER A 13 -4.01 -31.14 -17.54
N ALA A 14 -3.35 -31.54 -16.45
CA ALA A 14 -2.01 -31.07 -16.13
C ALA A 14 -0.96 -31.78 -17.02
N PRO A 15 -0.23 -31.05 -17.88
CA PRO A 15 0.88 -31.62 -18.63
C PRO A 15 1.96 -32.11 -17.64
N PRO A 16 2.62 -33.25 -17.88
CA PRO A 16 3.67 -33.73 -17.00
C PRO A 16 4.81 -32.71 -16.93
N THR A 17 5.01 -32.12 -15.75
CA THR A 17 6.11 -31.18 -15.51
C THR A 17 7.43 -31.93 -15.55
N ARG A 18 8.29 -31.59 -16.51
CA ARG A 18 9.67 -32.09 -16.53
C ARG A 18 10.52 -31.20 -15.64
N PRO A 19 11.40 -31.76 -14.79
CA PRO A 19 12.37 -30.95 -14.05
C PRO A 19 13.25 -30.17 -15.04
N ALA A 20 13.52 -28.90 -14.73
CA ALA A 20 14.34 -28.05 -15.57
C ALA A 20 15.71 -28.70 -15.80
N ALA A 21 16.22 -28.66 -17.04
CA ALA A 21 17.53 -29.20 -17.33
C ALA A 21 18.58 -28.38 -16.57
N LYS A 22 19.59 -29.05 -15.99
CA LYS A 22 20.67 -28.39 -15.25
C LYS A 22 21.35 -27.27 -16.05
N HIS A 23 21.48 -27.46 -17.36
CA HIS A 23 21.96 -26.47 -18.32
C HIS A 23 21.13 -25.16 -18.30
N ASP A 24 19.79 -25.26 -18.25
CA ASP A 24 18.91 -24.09 -18.29
C ASP A 24 19.03 -23.30 -16.97
N LEU A 25 19.13 -24.02 -15.84
CA LEU A 25 19.39 -23.42 -14.53
C LEU A 25 20.78 -22.74 -14.49
N ASP A 26 21.81 -23.40 -15.01
CA ASP A 26 23.16 -22.85 -15.05
C ASP A 26 23.23 -21.61 -15.97
N ALA A 27 22.47 -21.59 -17.08
CA ALA A 27 22.33 -20.43 -17.96
C ALA A 27 21.61 -19.26 -17.27
N MET A 28 20.50 -19.51 -16.57
CA MET A 28 19.80 -18.49 -15.77
C MET A 28 20.70 -17.90 -14.67
N ILE A 29 21.49 -18.74 -14.00
CA ILE A 29 22.45 -18.29 -12.97
C ILE A 29 23.58 -17.46 -13.61
N ALA A 30 24.06 -17.86 -14.79
CA ALA A 30 25.10 -17.12 -15.50
C ALA A 30 24.62 -15.74 -15.98
N GLU A 31 23.39 -15.64 -16.47
CA GLU A 31 22.76 -14.39 -16.87
C GLU A 31 22.51 -13.46 -15.67
N ALA A 32 22.00 -14.01 -14.57
CA ALA A 32 21.84 -13.27 -13.31
C ALA A 32 23.18 -12.70 -12.79
N ARG A 33 24.30 -13.40 -13.02
CA ARG A 33 25.65 -12.92 -12.64
C ARG A 33 26.19 -11.84 -13.57
N GLN A 34 25.76 -11.79 -14.83
CA GLN A 34 26.17 -10.74 -15.78
C GLN A 34 25.39 -9.44 -15.56
N SER A 35 24.14 -9.54 -15.09
CA SER A 35 23.31 -8.37 -14.76
C SER A 35 23.62 -7.74 -13.39
N ALA A 36 24.50 -8.36 -12.59
CA ALA A 36 25.00 -7.76 -11.36
C ALA A 36 26.09 -6.71 -11.67
N PRO A 37 25.90 -5.42 -11.37
CA PRO A 37 26.94 -4.42 -11.60
C PRO A 37 28.19 -4.75 -10.77
N ARG A 38 29.36 -4.86 -11.42
CA ARG A 38 30.65 -4.98 -10.74
C ARG A 38 30.89 -3.71 -9.92
N ALA A 39 30.84 -3.83 -8.59
CA ALA A 39 31.10 -2.73 -7.67
C ALA A 39 32.55 -2.23 -7.80
N ALA A 40 32.75 -1.14 -8.54
CA ALA A 40 33.95 -0.32 -8.43
C ALA A 40 33.87 0.44 -7.11
N ARG A 41 34.85 0.22 -6.23
CA ARG A 41 34.95 0.88 -4.91
C ARG A 41 35.18 2.39 -5.12
N SER A 42 34.11 3.17 -5.09
CA SER A 42 34.15 4.63 -4.92
C SER A 42 33.50 4.99 -3.59
N ARG A 43 34.25 5.68 -2.73
CA ARG A 43 33.77 6.16 -1.43
C ARG A 43 32.85 7.35 -1.66
N VAL A 44 31.55 7.09 -1.83
CA VAL A 44 30.51 8.11 -1.75
C VAL A 44 29.41 7.55 -0.87
N LEU A 45 29.09 8.28 0.21
CA LEU A 45 27.96 8.00 1.09
C LEU A 45 26.68 8.16 0.26
N VAL A 46 26.02 7.04 -0.03
CA VAL A 46 24.74 7.01 -0.73
C VAL A 46 23.71 6.38 0.20
N ALA A 47 22.68 7.18 0.49
CA ALA A 47 21.48 6.83 1.22
C ALA A 47 20.83 5.58 0.61
N ALA A 48 20.55 4.59 1.45
CA ALA A 48 19.95 3.32 1.03
C ALA A 48 18.43 3.46 0.96
N GLY A 49 17.94 4.09 -0.11
CA GLY A 49 16.56 3.89 -0.59
C GLY A 49 16.55 2.68 -1.52
N LEU A 50 16.24 1.49 -0.99
CA LEU A 50 16.10 0.27 -1.79
C LEU A 50 14.70 0.24 -2.41
N ALA A 51 14.56 0.93 -3.54
CA ALA A 51 13.49 0.66 -4.49
C ALA A 51 13.72 -0.73 -5.10
N ALA A 52 12.94 -1.71 -4.64
CA ALA A 52 12.88 -3.03 -5.28
C ALA A 52 12.16 -2.89 -6.62
N ALA A 53 12.92 -2.63 -7.67
CA ALA A 53 12.45 -2.73 -9.04
C ALA A 53 12.23 -4.21 -9.37
N PHE A 54 10.97 -4.62 -9.47
CA PHE A 54 10.60 -5.80 -10.26
C PHE A 54 9.84 -5.38 -11.51
N THR A 55 10.34 -5.97 -12.58
CA THR A 55 10.10 -5.71 -13.98
C THR A 55 8.80 -6.35 -14.46
N PHE A 56 7.85 -5.53 -14.91
CA PHE A 56 7.07 -5.83 -16.11
C PHE A 56 7.49 -4.80 -17.16
N GLY A 57 7.75 -5.26 -18.39
CA GLY A 57 8.28 -4.42 -19.46
C GLY A 57 7.41 -3.17 -19.67
N GLY A 58 8.03 -2.00 -19.57
CA GLY A 58 7.35 -0.72 -19.74
C GLY A 58 8.37 0.39 -19.87
N VAL A 59 8.22 1.20 -20.90
CA VAL A 59 9.07 2.34 -21.27
C VAL A 59 9.26 3.25 -20.05
N GLY A 60 10.50 3.63 -19.74
CA GLY A 60 10.77 4.65 -18.72
C GLY A 60 10.29 6.01 -19.21
N ILE A 61 9.10 6.44 -18.79
CA ILE A 61 8.56 7.76 -19.09
C ILE A 61 8.82 8.64 -17.87
N ALA A 62 9.49 9.78 -18.10
CA ALA A 62 9.63 10.83 -17.11
C ALA A 62 8.27 11.50 -16.90
N ALA A 63 7.55 11.12 -15.84
CA ALA A 63 6.32 11.79 -15.43
C ALA A 63 6.65 13.18 -14.89
N ALA A 64 5.94 14.20 -15.38
CA ALA A 64 6.02 15.56 -14.88
C ALA A 64 5.50 15.61 -13.43
N THR A 65 6.40 15.85 -12.48
CA THR A 65 6.12 15.87 -11.04
C THR A 65 5.77 17.28 -10.58
N ASP A 66 4.50 17.67 -10.58
CA ASP A 66 4.10 18.83 -9.76
C ASP A 66 2.76 18.66 -9.00
N GLY A 67 2.01 17.56 -9.23
CA GLY A 67 0.78 17.26 -8.47
C GLY A 67 0.86 16.03 -7.55
N LEU A 68 1.96 15.27 -7.59
CA LEU A 68 2.06 13.92 -7.00
C LEU A 68 3.37 13.72 -6.24
N SER A 69 3.95 14.80 -5.73
CA SER A 69 5.10 14.67 -4.85
C SER A 69 4.66 14.11 -3.50
N TRP A 70 5.36 13.08 -3.04
CA TRP A 70 5.27 12.66 -1.66
C TRP A 70 5.63 13.85 -0.76
N ALA A 71 4.83 14.07 0.28
CA ALA A 71 5.17 15.03 1.32
C ALA A 71 6.56 14.70 1.89
N PRO A 72 7.31 15.66 2.46
CA PRO A 72 8.66 15.40 2.95
C PRO A 72 8.75 14.21 3.92
N TRP A 73 7.76 14.02 4.79
CA TRP A 73 7.70 12.86 5.70
C TRP A 73 7.44 11.54 4.96
N ALA A 74 6.73 11.58 3.84
CA ALA A 74 6.36 10.39 3.07
C ALA A 74 7.51 9.88 2.19
N GLN A 75 8.63 10.60 2.13
CA GLN A 75 9.87 10.11 1.49
C GLN A 75 10.55 9.00 2.30
N ASP A 76 10.34 9.00 3.62
CA ASP A 76 10.86 8.01 4.57
C ASP A 76 9.76 7.65 5.58
N PRO A 77 8.72 6.90 5.15
CA PRO A 77 7.57 6.60 5.99
C PRO A 77 7.89 5.53 7.04
N ILE A 78 7.15 5.50 8.15
CA ILE A 78 7.24 4.41 9.13
C ILE A 78 6.74 3.08 8.53
N GLY A 79 5.79 3.18 7.60
CA GLY A 79 5.16 2.06 6.94
C GLY A 79 4.53 2.46 5.61
N ALA A 80 4.50 1.52 4.68
CA ALA A 80 3.86 1.68 3.39
C ALA A 80 3.12 0.40 3.00
N VAL A 81 1.92 0.54 2.44
CA VAL A 81 1.11 -0.57 1.94
C VAL A 81 0.84 -0.34 0.46
N GLN A 82 1.25 -1.30 -0.37
CA GLN A 82 0.94 -1.30 -1.81
C GLN A 82 -0.22 -2.25 -2.08
N PHE A 83 -1.23 -1.79 -2.81
CA PHE A 83 -2.43 -2.56 -3.07
C PHE A 83 -3.09 -2.20 -4.40
N THR A 84 -4.03 -3.02 -4.83
CA THR A 84 -4.88 -2.74 -5.99
C THR A 84 -6.29 -2.44 -5.50
N MET A 85 -6.82 -1.28 -5.87
CA MET A 85 -8.21 -0.92 -5.60
C MET A 85 -9.17 -1.75 -6.46
N GLY A 86 -10.45 -1.80 -6.07
CA GLY A 86 -11.48 -2.54 -6.82
C GLY A 86 -11.68 -2.05 -8.26
N ASN A 87 -11.30 -0.81 -8.57
CA ASN A 87 -11.30 -0.23 -9.91
C ASN A 87 -10.03 -0.55 -10.74
N GLY A 88 -9.10 -1.35 -10.20
CA GLY A 88 -7.86 -1.76 -10.88
C GLY A 88 -6.66 -0.82 -10.68
N PHE A 89 -6.82 0.30 -9.98
CA PHE A 89 -5.70 1.20 -9.73
C PHE A 89 -4.68 0.60 -8.77
N GLN A 90 -3.41 0.79 -9.10
CA GLN A 90 -2.28 0.42 -8.26
C GLN A 90 -1.98 1.58 -7.32
N CYS A 91 -2.11 1.33 -6.02
CA CYS A 91 -2.03 2.33 -4.98
C CYS A 91 -0.88 2.04 -4.03
N GLU A 92 -0.27 3.09 -3.53
CA GLU A 92 0.64 3.07 -2.39
C GLU A 92 0.11 4.03 -1.34
N LEU A 93 -0.05 3.53 -0.12
CA LEU A 93 -0.45 4.32 1.05
C LEU A 93 0.71 4.32 2.04
N ARG A 94 1.19 5.51 2.38
CA ARG A 94 2.32 5.75 3.29
C ARG A 94 1.85 6.42 4.56
N PHE A 95 2.52 6.12 5.66
CA PHE A 95 2.23 6.71 6.97
C PHE A 95 3.45 7.34 7.61
N SER A 96 3.23 8.45 8.29
CA SER A 96 4.25 9.05 9.15
C SER A 96 4.35 8.28 10.45
N GLU A 97 5.44 8.51 11.17
CA GLU A 97 5.47 8.25 12.61
C GLU A 97 4.36 9.01 13.34
N TYR A 98 3.97 8.54 14.52
CA TYR A 98 3.18 9.35 15.44
C TYR A 98 4.06 10.48 15.99
N THR A 99 3.52 11.69 16.02
CA THR A 99 4.18 12.90 16.55
C THR A 99 3.29 13.60 17.59
N LYS A 100 3.78 14.67 18.24
CA LYS A 100 3.03 15.54 19.18
C LYS A 100 2.42 14.87 20.43
N GLY A 101 2.82 13.65 20.76
CA GLY A 101 2.39 12.97 21.98
C GLY A 101 2.87 13.71 23.23
N ARG A 102 2.11 13.62 24.33
CA ARG A 102 2.48 14.23 25.62
C ARG A 102 3.71 13.57 26.27
N ASP A 103 3.91 12.28 26.00
CA ASP A 103 5.07 11.52 26.46
C ASP A 103 5.95 11.10 25.28
N ALA A 104 7.08 11.79 25.11
CA ALA A 104 8.02 11.51 24.03
C ALA A 104 8.72 10.14 24.15
N SER A 105 8.83 9.58 25.37
CA SER A 105 9.43 8.25 25.56
C SER A 105 8.47 7.15 25.13
N PHE A 106 7.20 7.27 25.51
CA PHE A 106 6.14 6.39 25.07
C PHE A 106 5.90 6.48 23.56
N GLN A 107 5.94 7.69 22.99
CA GLN A 107 5.84 7.87 21.53
C GLN A 107 6.95 7.15 20.77
N ARG A 108 8.21 7.20 21.26
CA ARG A 108 9.31 6.43 20.64
C ARG A 108 9.11 4.92 20.75
N GLU A 109 8.54 4.45 21.85
CA GLU A 109 8.20 3.04 22.03
C GLU A 109 7.13 2.59 21.00
N VAL A 110 6.03 3.35 20.87
CA VAL A 110 4.99 3.09 19.87
C VAL A 110 5.55 3.06 18.46
N ASN A 111 6.32 4.09 18.07
CA ASN A 111 6.91 4.14 16.73
C ASN A 111 7.90 2.98 16.51
N GLY A 112 8.68 2.58 17.53
CA GLY A 112 9.58 1.43 17.44
C GLY A 112 8.84 0.09 17.23
N ILE A 113 7.68 -0.09 17.87
CA ILE A 113 6.82 -1.26 17.67
C ILE A 113 6.31 -1.29 16.22
N LEU A 114 5.73 -0.19 15.75
CA LEU A 114 5.16 -0.11 14.40
C LEU A 114 6.22 -0.26 13.31
N GLU A 115 7.39 0.38 13.46
CA GLU A 115 8.51 0.23 12.52
C GLU A 115 8.99 -1.23 12.46
N HIS A 116 9.06 -1.91 13.60
CA HIS A 116 9.37 -3.34 13.62
C HIS A 116 8.30 -4.16 12.90
N TRP A 117 7.03 -3.90 13.18
CA TRP A 117 5.89 -4.62 12.59
C TRP A 117 5.86 -4.47 11.07
N TYR A 118 5.89 -3.25 10.53
CA TYR A 118 5.92 -3.00 9.08
C TYR A 118 7.11 -3.66 8.37
N ARG A 119 8.26 -3.76 9.04
CA ARG A 119 9.47 -4.39 8.47
C ARG A 119 9.45 -5.91 8.51
N SER A 120 8.76 -6.50 9.48
CA SER A 120 8.81 -7.95 9.76
C SER A 120 7.55 -8.70 9.33
N THR A 121 6.48 -7.98 9.01
CA THR A 121 5.17 -8.55 8.73
C THR A 121 4.72 -8.21 7.31
N ASP A 122 4.09 -9.18 6.64
CA ASP A 122 3.33 -8.89 5.43
C ASP A 122 1.99 -8.25 5.83
N VAL A 123 1.96 -6.93 5.86
CA VAL A 123 0.82 -6.12 6.35
C VAL A 123 -0.36 -6.14 5.37
N LEU A 124 -0.10 -6.31 4.07
CA LEU A 124 -1.12 -6.25 3.03
C LEU A 124 -2.30 -7.23 3.28
N PRO A 125 -2.09 -8.54 3.49
CA PRO A 125 -3.19 -9.47 3.71
C PRO A 125 -3.98 -9.17 5.00
N ILE A 126 -3.32 -8.62 6.03
CA ILE A 126 -3.98 -8.22 7.28
C ILE A 126 -4.94 -7.07 7.01
N VAL A 127 -4.46 -6.02 6.33
CA VAL A 127 -5.25 -4.83 6.00
C VAL A 127 -6.38 -5.18 5.02
N GLN A 128 -6.08 -5.98 3.98
CA GLN A 128 -7.07 -6.43 3.00
C GLN A 128 -8.25 -7.18 3.62
N ALA A 129 -8.02 -7.93 4.69
CA ALA A 129 -9.09 -8.62 5.41
C ALA A 129 -10.05 -7.66 6.14
N ILE A 130 -9.57 -6.45 6.50
CA ILE A 130 -10.34 -5.44 7.24
C ILE A 130 -11.10 -4.50 6.30
N VAL A 131 -10.54 -4.20 5.12
CA VAL A 131 -11.09 -3.24 4.15
C VAL A 131 -12.58 -3.47 3.83
N PRO A 132 -13.08 -4.69 3.56
CA PRO A 132 -14.51 -4.90 3.26
C PRO A 132 -15.44 -4.43 4.39
N THR A 133 -15.04 -4.67 5.65
CA THR A 133 -15.80 -4.21 6.82
C THR A 133 -15.83 -2.69 6.89
N ARG A 134 -14.70 -2.04 6.58
CA ARG A 134 -14.61 -0.57 6.56
C ARG A 134 -15.41 0.04 5.41
N LEU A 135 -15.33 -0.52 4.21
CA LEU A 135 -16.16 -0.11 3.07
C LEU A 135 -17.65 -0.25 3.37
N ALA A 136 -18.07 -1.33 4.03
CA ALA A 136 -19.47 -1.55 4.40
C ALA A 136 -19.97 -0.57 5.46
N GLY A 137 -19.09 -0.07 6.32
CA GLY A 137 -19.41 0.91 7.36
C GLY A 137 -19.33 2.38 6.92
N LEU A 138 -18.83 2.65 5.71
CA LEU A 138 -18.75 4.00 5.14
C LEU A 138 -19.88 4.20 4.14
N ASP A 139 -20.76 5.16 4.44
CA ASP A 139 -21.76 5.65 3.49
C ASP A 139 -21.09 6.68 2.54
N PRO A 140 -21.13 6.47 1.21
CA PRO A 140 -20.66 7.47 0.25
C PRO A 140 -21.33 8.86 0.41
N GLU A 141 -22.55 8.91 0.95
CA GLU A 141 -23.29 10.17 1.14
C GLU A 141 -22.74 11.00 2.31
N ASP A 142 -22.14 10.37 3.32
CA ASP A 142 -21.54 11.03 4.49
C ASP A 142 -20.14 11.61 4.20
N LEU A 143 -19.54 11.27 3.06
CA LEU A 143 -18.18 11.67 2.66
C LEU A 143 -18.16 12.98 1.87
N GLU A 144 -18.96 13.96 2.30
CA GLU A 144 -19.06 15.26 1.66
C GLU A 144 -17.73 16.03 1.69
N ILE A 145 -17.16 16.28 0.51
CA ILE A 145 -16.11 17.28 0.31
C ILE A 145 -16.78 18.55 -0.24
N GLY A 146 -17.52 19.26 0.62
CA GLY A 146 -17.90 20.67 0.41
C GLY A 146 -19.14 20.96 -0.46
N ILE A 147 -20.20 21.44 0.23
CA ILE A 147 -21.27 22.37 -0.18
C ILE A 147 -21.98 22.12 -1.53
N GLY A 148 -23.17 21.51 -1.44
CA GLY A 148 -24.25 21.63 -2.43
C GLY A 148 -25.55 21.10 -1.85
N GLU A 149 -26.58 21.94 -1.74
CA GLU A 149 -27.90 21.59 -1.22
C GLU A 149 -28.46 20.29 -1.79
N ALA A 150 -29.23 19.58 -0.97
CA ALA A 150 -30.01 18.42 -1.38
C ALA A 150 -30.89 18.75 -2.60
N GLY A 151 -30.48 18.24 -3.77
CA GLY A 151 -31.10 18.55 -5.05
C GLY A 151 -30.64 17.61 -6.18
N GLU A 152 -31.02 16.33 -6.05
CA GLU A 152 -31.23 15.27 -7.06
C GLU A 152 -30.25 14.96 -8.22
N VAL A 153 -29.20 15.73 -8.50
CA VAL A 153 -28.16 15.29 -9.47
C VAL A 153 -26.77 15.76 -9.01
N LEU A 154 -25.89 14.80 -8.73
CA LEU A 154 -24.49 15.08 -8.43
C LEU A 154 -23.81 15.75 -9.65
N PRO A 155 -22.94 16.76 -9.45
CA PRO A 155 -22.10 17.28 -10.52
C PRO A 155 -21.36 16.15 -11.26
N PRO A 156 -21.07 16.29 -12.57
CA PRO A 156 -20.29 15.28 -13.30
C PRO A 156 -18.97 14.97 -12.58
N GLY A 157 -18.69 13.67 -12.38
CA GLY A 157 -17.48 13.20 -11.70
C GLY A 157 -17.54 13.21 -10.15
N GLU A 158 -18.57 13.79 -9.54
CA GLU A 158 -18.70 13.82 -8.08
C GLU A 158 -18.96 12.43 -7.49
N ALA A 159 -19.76 11.58 -8.18
CA ALA A 159 -19.96 10.18 -7.75
C ALA A 159 -18.64 9.39 -7.73
N GLU A 160 -17.78 9.60 -8.74
CA GLU A 160 -16.46 8.97 -8.82
C GLU A 160 -15.54 9.49 -7.70
N ARG A 161 -15.56 10.80 -7.44
CA ARG A 161 -14.80 11.43 -6.36
C ARG A 161 -15.23 10.92 -4.98
N ARG A 162 -16.52 10.72 -4.74
CA ARG A 162 -17.05 10.17 -3.48
C ARG A 162 -16.64 8.71 -3.29
N GLU A 163 -16.75 7.89 -4.33
CA GLU A 163 -16.28 6.50 -4.26
C GLU A 163 -14.76 6.43 -4.07
N TRP A 164 -13.99 7.30 -4.72
CA TRP A 164 -12.55 7.42 -4.47
C TRP A 164 -12.25 7.77 -3.00
N SER A 165 -12.92 8.79 -2.45
CA SER A 165 -12.76 9.18 -1.04
C SER A 165 -13.14 8.04 -0.10
N ARG A 166 -14.19 7.28 -0.43
CA ARG A 166 -14.63 6.11 0.32
C ARG A 166 -13.58 5.00 0.32
N GLN A 167 -13.04 4.67 -0.84
CA GLN A 167 -11.98 3.67 -0.98
C GLN A 167 -10.73 4.09 -0.20
N TRP A 168 -10.27 5.34 -0.38
CA TRP A 168 -9.13 5.85 0.34
C TRP A 168 -9.33 5.78 1.86
N LEU A 169 -10.45 6.30 2.37
CA LEU A 169 -10.75 6.30 3.80
C LEU A 169 -10.87 4.88 4.36
N ALA A 170 -11.47 3.94 3.62
CA ALA A 170 -11.56 2.56 4.05
C ALA A 170 -10.18 1.91 4.24
N TRP A 171 -9.24 2.18 3.33
CA TRP A 171 -7.86 1.69 3.44
C TRP A 171 -7.10 2.36 4.58
N ASP A 172 -7.24 3.67 4.76
CA ASP A 172 -6.63 4.40 5.88
C ASP A 172 -7.10 3.87 7.24
N LEU A 173 -8.41 3.69 7.40
CA LEU A 173 -9.01 3.12 8.61
C LEU A 173 -8.61 1.66 8.83
N ALA A 174 -8.55 0.85 7.76
CA ALA A 174 -8.14 -0.54 7.87
C ALA A 174 -6.69 -0.69 8.34
N VAL A 175 -5.79 0.21 7.90
CA VAL A 175 -4.43 0.26 8.45
C VAL A 175 -4.44 0.72 9.91
N GLY A 176 -5.21 1.76 10.25
CA GLY A 176 -5.34 2.23 11.63
C GLY A 176 -5.82 1.14 12.60
N ASP A 177 -6.74 0.28 12.15
CA ASP A 177 -7.18 -0.89 12.91
C ASP A 177 -6.09 -1.93 13.09
N ALA A 178 -5.34 -2.23 12.03
CA ALA A 178 -4.25 -3.19 12.07
C ALA A 178 -3.13 -2.71 13.00
N GLU A 179 -2.75 -1.42 12.93
CA GLU A 179 -1.82 -0.80 13.88
C GLU A 179 -2.35 -0.85 15.31
N SER A 180 -3.63 -0.52 15.53
CA SER A 180 -4.23 -0.57 16.86
C SER A 180 -4.23 -1.98 17.44
N HIS A 181 -4.47 -3.00 16.60
CA HIS A 181 -4.40 -4.40 17.01
C HIS A 181 -2.97 -4.81 17.41
N GLU A 182 -1.98 -4.41 16.62
CA GLU A 182 -0.57 -4.67 16.93
C GLU A 182 -0.15 -3.98 18.24
N LEU A 183 -0.49 -2.71 18.41
CA LEU A 183 -0.21 -1.98 19.64
C LEU A 183 -0.89 -2.62 20.86
N ALA A 184 -2.14 -3.09 20.71
CA ALA A 184 -2.84 -3.80 21.77
C ALA A 184 -2.16 -5.11 22.15
N ALA A 185 -1.59 -5.85 21.19
CA ALA A 185 -0.79 -7.05 21.46
C ALA A 185 0.48 -6.75 22.28
N HIS A 186 0.97 -5.51 22.22
CA HIS A 186 2.05 -4.97 23.04
C HIS A 186 1.60 -4.27 24.33
N GLY A 187 0.31 -4.35 24.66
CA GLY A 187 -0.25 -3.76 25.89
C GLY A 187 -0.52 -2.25 25.81
N ILE A 188 -0.47 -1.67 24.60
CA ILE A 188 -0.77 -0.26 24.34
C ILE A 188 -2.21 -0.15 23.84
N GLN A 189 -3.06 0.55 24.60
CA GLN A 189 -4.48 0.71 24.25
C GLN A 189 -4.71 2.04 23.51
N PRO A 190 -5.73 2.12 22.63
CA PRO A 190 -6.06 3.35 21.91
C PRO A 190 -6.42 4.55 22.81
N ASP A 191 -6.91 4.31 24.02
CA ASP A 191 -7.33 5.33 25.00
C ASP A 191 -6.24 5.67 26.02
N ASP A 192 -4.99 5.21 25.81
CA ASP A 192 -3.88 5.53 26.70
C ASP A 192 -3.63 7.04 26.73
N GLU A 193 -3.80 7.66 27.90
CA GLU A 193 -3.62 9.12 28.07
C GLU A 193 -2.21 9.61 27.68
N ARG A 194 -1.20 8.72 27.71
CA ARG A 194 0.16 9.03 27.24
C ARG A 194 0.22 9.25 25.73
N PHE A 195 -0.72 8.64 25.01
CA PHE A 195 -0.93 8.82 23.59
C PHE A 195 -1.79 10.04 23.25
N ALA A 196 -2.46 10.66 24.23
CA ALA A 196 -3.37 11.77 24.00
C ALA A 196 -2.67 12.95 23.29
N GLY A 197 -3.27 13.40 22.19
CA GLY A 197 -2.73 14.48 21.35
C GLY A 197 -1.67 14.03 20.35
N SER A 198 -1.39 12.72 20.26
CA SER A 198 -0.57 12.19 19.18
C SER A 198 -1.28 12.38 17.83
N GLU A 199 -0.49 12.67 16.80
CA GLU A 199 -0.98 12.82 15.43
C GLU A 199 -0.16 11.92 14.50
N ARG A 200 -0.84 11.34 13.51
CA ARG A 200 -0.25 10.58 12.41
C ARG A 200 -0.77 11.13 11.09
N SER A 201 0.07 11.19 10.08
CA SER A 201 -0.31 11.57 8.72
C SER A 201 -0.31 10.35 7.82
N GLY A 202 -1.31 10.26 6.94
CA GLY A 202 -1.38 9.30 5.85
C GLY A 202 -1.38 10.02 4.50
N GLN A 203 -0.74 9.44 3.48
CA GLN A 203 -0.81 9.93 2.11
C GLN A 203 -0.93 8.75 1.16
N ILE A 204 -1.89 8.81 0.25
CA ILE A 204 -2.08 7.82 -0.80
C ILE A 204 -1.67 8.40 -2.15
N GLN A 205 -1.08 7.58 -2.99
CA GLN A 205 -0.94 7.83 -4.42
C GLN A 205 -1.39 6.59 -5.17
N CYS A 206 -2.18 6.77 -6.22
CA CYS A 206 -2.56 5.67 -7.11
C CYS A 206 -2.25 6.00 -8.56
N ARG A 207 -2.07 4.93 -9.33
CA ARG A 207 -1.82 4.95 -10.77
C ARG A 207 -2.81 4.02 -11.46
N ASP A 208 -3.22 4.41 -12.65
CA ASP A 208 -4.03 3.56 -13.53
C ASP A 208 -3.20 2.44 -14.17
N GLU A 209 -3.84 1.66 -15.04
CA GLU A 209 -3.19 0.58 -15.79
C GLU A 209 -2.07 1.05 -16.74
N ASN A 210 -2.08 2.33 -17.13
CA ASN A 210 -1.07 2.95 -17.98
C ASN A 210 0.07 3.58 -17.17
N GLY A 211 -0.01 3.53 -15.83
CA GLY A 211 0.95 4.16 -14.93
C GLY A 211 0.71 5.66 -14.72
N GLU A 212 -0.38 6.19 -15.30
CA GLU A 212 -0.76 7.58 -15.14
C GLU A 212 -1.35 7.78 -13.75
N PRO A 213 -0.93 8.84 -13.06
CA PRO A 213 -1.41 9.13 -11.73
C PRO A 213 -2.90 9.45 -11.73
N TYR A 214 -3.61 8.96 -10.72
CA TYR A 214 -4.97 9.40 -10.48
C TYR A 214 -4.96 10.86 -10.00
N ALA A 215 -5.16 11.79 -10.94
CA ALA A 215 -5.49 13.16 -10.63
C ALA A 215 -7.00 13.25 -10.53
N LEU A 216 -7.53 13.49 -9.32
CA LEU A 216 -8.86 14.10 -9.22
C LEU A 216 -8.80 15.37 -10.07
N GLY A 217 -9.45 15.35 -11.24
CA GLY A 217 -9.41 16.46 -12.19
C GLY A 217 -9.67 17.80 -11.47
N PRO A 218 -9.06 18.90 -11.93
CA PRO A 218 -9.05 20.14 -11.18
C PRO A 218 -10.47 20.53 -10.78
N ALA A 219 -10.67 20.82 -9.49
CA ALA A 219 -11.74 21.70 -9.08
C ALA A 219 -11.57 22.99 -9.90
N SER A 220 -12.49 23.20 -10.83
CA SER A 220 -12.59 24.42 -11.63
C SER A 220 -12.78 25.64 -10.76
#